data_AF-A0A1I3HY90-F1
#
_entry.id   AF-A0A1I3HY90-F1
#
_cell.length_a   1.000
_cell.length_b   1.000
_cell.length_c   1.000
_cell.angle_alpha   90.00
_cell.angle_beta   90.00
_cell.angle_gamma   90.00
#
_symmetry.space_group_name_H-M   'P 1'
#
loop_
_entity.id
_entity.type
_entity.pdbx_description
1 polymer ?
#
loop_
_entity_poly.entity_id
_entity_poly.type
_entity_poly.pdbx_seq_one_letter_code
_entity_poly.pdbx_strand_id
1 'polypeptide(L)'
;MKKLGCLLLVFLLAAGVAAGLLAGGGRDFAGWGRKGDGTIHVQPEGKPEAGLLQDVEKAASAFNDLLQAGMGVRLTRDVEVYVAGTEADYQQVLRREFSLEPAEAKSIAEISGGWTGGKRAVTAINGKAGVMTGTSDRISTTAHELFHQVQYELSDGNDTDEKALFWLEEGSADYIGARVAAELGGKTMTKWILDVKTELMRAPQTAKPEQLQHNTLAQRKALMRKDLHTYQLADLMTWYLLDHYAKGEEETKLAAYFRQLREVHEGETAFAQTFGIELGSFLQEFSQWWAAEQQRPAVLHFEAREGVRSGLTASLQRQADAVQALFARRFGRQLCGEYQVVLSQDQQDMAQAVSLYCDLPPNQAQELAAASLWIENGSTILINTQQLDTDRQRIFTMGALMMRVLQGQRMGAPERNVEWLVRGAGYIMGVARLGEAGLGTLPQYQRAWIDALRQAGRVPQLAQMETPDGYRKTADSFTDDTASVMAEYATAELVTRYGWKSLSDWQEAVRSTGDGQKAFRQVFGLNLVDFEAAVQGKVQRQVKSHR
;
A
#
# COMPACT_ATOMS: atom_id res chain seq x y z
N MET A 1 -33.89 20.53 -1.20
CA MET A 1 -33.88 21.98 -1.50
C MET A 1 -32.61 22.28 -2.31
N LYS A 2 -32.81 22.57 -3.61
CA LYS A 2 -32.06 23.45 -4.54
C LYS A 2 -30.56 23.71 -4.23
N LYS A 3 -29.59 23.14 -4.96
CA LYS A 3 -29.00 23.57 -6.26
C LYS A 3 -28.66 25.07 -6.38
N LEU A 4 -27.37 25.40 -6.56
CA LEU A 4 -26.71 26.48 -7.34
C LEU A 4 -25.24 26.52 -6.85
N GLY A 5 -24.17 26.40 -7.64
CA GLY A 5 -23.92 26.74 -9.02
C GLY A 5 -23.11 28.05 -9.07
N CYS A 6 -21.80 27.98 -9.36
CA CYS A 6 -21.09 29.05 -10.09
C CYS A 6 -19.76 28.55 -10.67
N LEU A 7 -19.63 28.84 -11.96
CA LEU A 7 -18.54 28.64 -12.91
C LEU A 7 -17.85 30.02 -13.11
N LEU A 8 -16.65 30.01 -13.70
CA LEU A 8 -15.90 31.15 -14.29
C LEU A 8 -15.15 32.07 -13.29
N LEU A 9 -13.92 32.53 -13.52
CA LEU A 9 -13.33 33.03 -14.77
C LEU A 9 -11.78 33.04 -14.73
N VAL A 10 -11.20 32.84 -15.92
CA VAL A 10 -9.80 33.02 -16.33
C VAL A 10 -9.39 34.50 -16.29
N PHE A 11 -8.15 34.83 -15.88
CA PHE A 11 -7.35 35.90 -16.52
C PHE A 11 -5.84 35.65 -16.39
N LEU A 12 -5.17 36.06 -17.46
CA LEU A 12 -3.80 35.80 -17.91
C LEU A 12 -2.81 36.93 -17.51
N LEU A 13 -1.53 36.59 -17.70
CA LEU A 13 -0.39 37.43 -18.14
C LEU A 13 0.46 38.18 -17.09
N ALA A 14 1.71 37.72 -17.00
CA ALA A 14 2.93 38.47 -17.29
C ALA A 14 3.04 39.94 -16.82
N ALA A 15 3.90 40.17 -15.82
CA ALA A 15 4.92 41.22 -15.80
C ALA A 15 5.58 41.27 -14.42
N GLY A 16 6.90 41.12 -14.37
CA GLY A 16 7.67 41.26 -13.13
C GLY A 16 9.18 41.36 -13.34
N VAL A 17 9.63 41.76 -14.53
CA VAL A 17 10.94 42.39 -14.70
C VAL A 17 10.73 43.87 -14.45
N ALA A 18 11.59 44.46 -13.60
CA ALA A 18 11.68 45.88 -13.24
C ALA A 18 10.81 46.39 -12.07
N ALA A 19 11.17 46.02 -10.83
CA ALA A 19 11.08 46.90 -9.65
C ALA A 19 11.88 46.30 -8.49
N GLY A 20 13.21 46.36 -8.57
CA GLY A 20 14.10 45.83 -7.54
C GLY A 20 15.53 46.36 -7.64
N LEU A 21 15.69 47.56 -8.19
CA LEU A 21 16.91 48.34 -8.04
C LEU A 21 16.60 49.43 -7.00
N LEU A 22 17.41 49.47 -5.94
CA LEU A 22 17.47 50.49 -4.87
C LEU A 22 16.63 50.24 -3.60
N ALA A 23 17.08 49.32 -2.75
CA ALA A 23 17.20 49.52 -1.29
C ALA A 23 17.99 48.35 -0.70
N GLY A 24 19.00 48.67 0.12
CA GLY A 24 20.13 47.80 0.42
C GLY A 24 19.91 46.71 1.47
N GLY A 25 20.87 45.78 1.50
CA GLY A 25 21.07 44.81 2.57
C GLY A 25 21.43 43.42 2.05
N GLY A 26 22.72 43.16 1.83
CA GLY A 26 23.24 41.96 1.18
C GLY A 26 22.71 40.64 1.76
N ARG A 27 21.99 39.90 0.92
CA ARG A 27 21.96 38.45 0.89
C ARG A 27 22.11 38.03 -0.56
N ASP A 28 23.06 37.15 -0.82
CA ASP A 28 23.33 36.63 -2.15
C ASP A 28 22.04 36.14 -2.82
N PHE A 29 21.62 36.85 -3.87
CA PHE A 29 20.58 36.45 -4.80
C PHE A 29 21.12 35.40 -5.79
N ALA A 30 21.77 34.36 -5.27
CA ALA A 30 22.24 33.24 -6.08
C ALA A 30 21.42 32.00 -5.69
N GLY A 31 20.28 31.80 -6.35
CA GLY A 31 19.44 30.60 -6.22
C GLY A 31 20.07 29.33 -6.84
N TRP A 32 21.40 29.19 -6.76
CA TRP A 32 22.19 28.04 -7.16
C TRP A 32 22.90 27.52 -5.90
N GLY A 33 22.63 26.28 -5.52
CA GLY A 33 23.35 25.64 -4.41
C GLY A 33 24.86 25.63 -4.67
N ARG A 34 25.65 25.69 -3.59
CA ARG A 34 27.11 25.87 -3.68
C ARG A 34 27.76 24.63 -4.32
N LYS A 35 28.73 24.84 -5.21
CA LYS A 35 29.64 23.77 -5.63
C LYS A 35 30.45 23.36 -4.39
N GLY A 36 30.54 22.05 -4.15
CA GLY A 36 31.16 21.49 -2.96
C GLY A 36 31.86 20.18 -3.26
N ASP A 37 32.07 19.36 -2.24
CA ASP A 37 32.63 18.00 -2.40
C ASP A 37 31.54 16.92 -2.35
N GLY A 38 30.27 17.34 -2.33
CA GLY A 38 29.11 16.44 -2.27
C GLY A 38 28.67 16.14 -0.84
N THR A 39 29.11 16.92 0.15
CA THR A 39 28.76 16.69 1.55
C THR A 39 27.26 16.90 1.76
N ILE A 40 26.63 15.98 2.51
CA ILE A 40 25.21 16.07 2.86
C ILE A 40 25.11 16.54 4.32
N HIS A 41 24.55 17.73 4.53
CA HIS A 41 24.37 18.36 5.84
C HIS A 41 22.96 18.12 6.34
N VAL A 42 22.80 17.31 7.39
CA VAL A 42 21.50 17.08 8.03
C VAL A 42 21.29 18.07 9.16
N GLN A 43 20.16 18.76 9.16
CA GLN A 43 19.79 19.71 10.21
C GLN A 43 18.33 19.54 10.64
N PRO A 44 18.05 19.54 11.96
CA PRO A 44 16.69 19.45 12.45
C PRO A 44 15.96 20.79 12.28
N GLU A 45 14.70 20.74 11.85
CA GLU A 45 13.76 21.85 11.98
C GLU A 45 12.74 21.53 13.08
N GLY A 46 12.68 22.40 14.10
CA GLY A 46 11.86 22.16 15.28
C GLY A 46 12.46 21.08 16.18
N LYS A 47 11.65 20.09 16.57
CA LYS A 47 12.06 18.97 17.45
C LYS A 47 11.65 17.63 16.83
N PRO A 48 12.34 17.15 15.79
CA PRO A 48 12.08 15.83 15.23
C PRO A 48 12.29 14.74 16.27
N GLU A 49 11.55 13.64 16.11
CA GLU A 49 11.77 12.42 16.91
C GLU A 49 13.22 11.95 16.74
N ALA A 50 13.86 11.52 17.83
CA ALA A 50 15.27 11.09 17.79
C ALA A 50 15.50 9.95 16.79
N GLY A 51 14.58 8.97 16.72
CA GLY A 51 14.67 7.88 15.76
C GLY A 51 14.59 8.36 14.30
N LEU A 52 13.72 9.34 14.01
CA LEU A 52 13.62 9.94 12.68
C LEU A 52 14.94 10.62 12.28
N LEU A 53 15.50 11.46 13.15
CA LEU A 53 16.75 12.15 12.86
C LEU A 53 17.90 11.15 12.64
N GLN A 54 17.99 10.12 13.48
CA GLN A 54 18.99 9.07 13.35
C GLN A 54 18.87 8.31 12.02
N ASP A 55 17.65 7.97 11.59
CA ASP A 55 17.42 7.26 10.33
C ASP A 55 17.81 8.11 9.11
N VAL A 56 17.49 9.42 9.14
CA VAL A 56 17.88 10.38 8.09
C VAL A 56 19.41 10.53 8.04
N GLU A 57 20.07 10.72 9.18
CA GLU A 57 21.54 10.83 9.27
C GLU A 57 22.23 9.56 8.76
N LYS A 58 21.68 8.39 9.10
CA LYS A 58 22.16 7.10 8.61
C LYS A 58 22.05 6.98 7.09
N ALA A 59 20.92 7.37 6.51
CA ALA A 59 20.75 7.37 5.06
C ALA A 59 21.71 8.37 4.38
N ALA A 60 21.76 9.62 4.85
CA ALA A 60 22.61 10.67 4.30
C ALA A 60 24.10 10.31 4.33
N SER A 61 24.59 9.75 5.43
CA SER A 61 26.01 9.38 5.57
C SER A 61 26.44 8.24 4.65
N ALA A 62 25.55 7.27 4.36
CA ALA A 62 25.85 6.14 3.49
C ALA A 62 25.61 6.44 2.00
N PHE A 63 24.78 7.44 1.68
CA PHE A 63 24.22 7.64 0.35
C PHE A 63 25.26 7.72 -0.78
N ASN A 64 26.24 8.62 -0.65
CA ASN A 64 27.27 8.81 -1.69
C ASN A 64 28.15 7.58 -1.91
N ASP A 65 28.45 6.82 -0.86
CA ASP A 65 29.30 5.64 -0.98
C ASP A 65 28.55 4.49 -1.66
N LEU A 66 27.25 4.34 -1.36
CA LEU A 66 26.38 3.37 -2.03
C LEU A 66 26.21 3.71 -3.52
N LEU A 67 25.96 4.98 -3.87
CA LEU A 67 25.87 5.40 -5.27
C LEU A 67 27.20 5.27 -6.02
N GLN A 68 28.33 5.54 -5.35
CA GLN A 68 29.63 5.36 -5.97
C GLN A 68 29.88 3.88 -6.28
N ALA A 69 29.46 2.98 -5.40
CA ALA A 69 29.62 1.54 -5.58
C ALA A 69 28.73 0.98 -6.70
N GLY A 70 27.47 1.42 -6.80
CA GLY A 70 26.52 0.87 -7.77
C GLY A 70 26.39 1.65 -9.09
N MET A 71 26.41 2.98 -9.06
CA MET A 71 26.26 3.86 -10.24
C MET A 71 27.59 4.44 -10.75
N GLY A 72 28.64 4.42 -9.93
CA GLY A 72 29.87 5.16 -10.21
C GLY A 72 29.67 6.68 -10.13
N VAL A 73 28.68 7.15 -9.35
CA VAL A 73 28.29 8.56 -9.22
C VAL A 73 28.36 8.99 -7.76
N ARG A 74 28.74 10.24 -7.53
CA ARG A 74 28.60 10.95 -6.25
C ARG A 74 27.98 12.31 -6.52
N LEU A 75 27.27 12.84 -5.54
CA LEU A 75 26.90 14.26 -5.57
C LEU A 75 28.17 15.11 -5.64
N THR A 76 28.11 16.21 -6.38
CA THR A 76 29.21 17.17 -6.54
C THR A 76 28.88 18.52 -5.92
N ARG A 77 27.67 18.68 -5.40
CA ARG A 77 27.19 19.85 -4.68
C ARG A 77 26.85 19.46 -3.26
N ASP A 78 27.14 20.36 -2.33
CA ASP A 78 26.76 20.13 -0.95
C ASP A 78 25.24 20.28 -0.84
N VAL A 79 24.59 19.34 -0.16
CA VAL A 79 23.14 19.27 -0.03
C VAL A 79 22.72 19.53 1.41
N GLU A 80 21.82 20.47 1.62
CA GLU A 80 21.21 20.74 2.92
C GLU A 80 19.93 19.91 3.06
N VAL A 81 19.86 19.05 4.09
CA VAL A 81 18.70 18.21 4.41
C VAL A 81 18.05 18.71 5.69
N TYR A 82 16.84 19.26 5.58
CA TYR A 82 16.04 19.72 6.72
C TYR A 82 15.10 18.62 7.21
N VAL A 83 15.21 18.21 8.47
CA VAL A 83 14.34 17.19 9.08
C VAL A 83 13.30 17.87 9.96
N ALA A 84 12.08 18.02 9.43
CA ALA A 84 11.01 18.70 10.13
C ALA A 84 10.29 17.78 11.12
N GLY A 85 10.18 18.19 12.39
CA GLY A 85 9.53 17.36 13.42
C GLY A 85 8.00 17.33 13.35
N THR A 86 7.37 18.32 12.71
CA THR A 86 5.92 18.42 12.57
C THR A 86 5.54 18.90 11.17
N GLU A 87 4.26 18.76 10.81
CA GLU A 87 3.74 19.32 9.55
C GLU A 87 3.95 20.84 9.46
N ALA A 88 3.82 21.54 10.59
CA ALA A 88 4.00 22.99 10.64
C ALA A 88 5.47 23.40 10.45
N ASP A 89 6.41 22.61 10.97
CA ASP A 89 7.84 22.81 10.74
C ASP A 89 8.17 22.55 9.26
N TYR A 90 7.59 21.49 8.67
CA TYR A 90 7.78 21.15 7.27
C TYR A 90 7.26 22.25 6.34
N GLN A 91 6.05 22.79 6.60
CA GLN A 91 5.51 23.95 5.88
C GLN A 91 6.43 25.18 5.99
N GLN A 92 7.08 25.40 7.13
CA GLN A 92 8.02 26.51 7.31
C GLN A 92 9.26 26.34 6.43
N VAL A 93 9.84 25.13 6.39
CA VAL A 93 10.96 24.81 5.49
C VAL A 93 10.55 25.01 4.04
N LEU A 94 9.39 24.48 3.62
CA LEU A 94 8.87 24.64 2.26
C LEU A 94 8.73 26.12 1.85
N ARG A 95 8.25 26.97 2.75
CA ARG A 95 8.14 28.41 2.48
C ARG A 95 9.50 29.11 2.45
N ARG A 96 10.38 28.79 3.39
CA ARG A 96 11.67 29.46 3.59
C ARG A 96 12.67 29.06 2.51
N GLU A 97 12.87 27.76 2.33
CA GLU A 97 13.94 27.21 1.49
C GLU A 97 13.51 26.98 0.04
N PHE A 98 12.21 26.77 -0.21
CA PHE A 98 11.69 26.54 -1.58
C PHE A 98 10.88 27.72 -2.12
N SER A 99 10.66 28.77 -1.30
CA SER A 99 9.89 29.96 -1.68
C SER A 99 8.45 29.64 -2.10
N LEU A 100 7.86 28.58 -1.55
CA LEU A 100 6.49 28.19 -1.84
C LEU A 100 5.50 29.12 -1.15
N GLU A 101 4.40 29.42 -1.83
CA GLU A 101 3.31 30.19 -1.25
C GLU A 101 2.63 29.40 -0.12
N PRO A 102 2.06 30.07 0.91
CA PRO A 102 1.52 29.39 2.09
C PRO A 102 0.49 28.29 1.77
N ALA A 103 -0.39 28.53 0.80
CA ALA A 103 -1.41 27.56 0.38
C ALA A 103 -0.80 26.34 -0.32
N GLU A 104 0.27 26.55 -1.11
CA GLU A 104 0.98 25.49 -1.82
C GLU A 104 1.82 24.66 -0.85
N ALA A 105 2.57 25.30 0.05
CA ALA A 105 3.34 24.63 1.08
C ALA A 105 2.44 23.75 1.97
N LYS A 106 1.25 24.24 2.34
CA LYS A 106 0.26 23.46 3.07
C LYS A 106 -0.21 22.24 2.26
N SER A 107 -0.58 22.43 1.00
CA SER A 107 -1.05 21.34 0.14
C SER A 107 0.01 20.25 -0.03
N ILE A 108 1.29 20.61 -0.15
CA ILE A 108 2.40 19.65 -0.28
C ILE A 108 2.65 18.94 1.05
N ALA A 109 2.61 19.66 2.16
CA ALA A 109 2.80 19.09 3.51
C ALA A 109 1.73 18.06 3.90
N GLU A 110 0.53 18.18 3.34
CA GLU A 110 -0.56 17.22 3.56
C GLU A 110 -0.35 15.89 2.82
N ILE A 111 0.43 15.87 1.74
CA ILE A 111 0.49 14.73 0.81
C ILE A 111 1.88 14.12 0.61
N SER A 112 2.97 14.78 1.01
CA SER A 112 4.35 14.35 0.72
C SER A 112 5.14 13.92 1.96
N GLY A 113 6.02 12.92 1.77
CA GLY A 113 7.01 12.46 2.76
C GLY A 113 8.32 13.27 2.73
N GLY A 114 8.62 13.89 1.60
CA GLY A 114 9.74 14.80 1.42
C GLY A 114 9.52 15.72 0.23
N TRP A 115 10.45 16.65 0.06
CA TRP A 115 10.49 17.55 -1.08
C TRP A 115 11.91 17.99 -1.37
N THR A 116 12.27 17.97 -2.64
CA THR A 116 13.62 18.25 -3.10
C THR A 116 13.65 19.41 -4.10
N GLY A 117 14.76 20.11 -4.12
CA GLY A 117 14.98 21.27 -4.98
C GLY A 117 16.37 21.17 -5.58
N GLY A 118 16.51 20.43 -6.68
CA GLY A 118 17.80 20.15 -7.33
C GLY A 118 18.65 21.40 -7.59
N LYS A 119 18.04 22.46 -8.12
CA LYS A 119 18.72 23.75 -8.34
C LYS A 119 19.23 24.38 -7.04
N ARG A 120 18.53 24.21 -5.93
CA ARG A 120 18.89 24.80 -4.63
C ARG A 120 19.87 23.94 -3.84
N ALA A 121 20.03 22.66 -4.19
CA ALA A 121 20.72 21.66 -3.36
C ALA A 121 20.14 21.58 -1.94
N VAL A 122 18.80 21.58 -1.87
CA VAL A 122 18.06 21.49 -0.60
C VAL A 122 17.03 20.37 -0.71
N THR A 123 16.95 19.58 0.36
CA THR A 123 15.95 18.53 0.58
C THR A 123 15.27 18.77 1.93
N ALA A 124 13.96 18.56 2.00
CA ALA A 124 13.19 18.61 3.22
C ALA A 124 12.49 17.27 3.46
N ILE A 125 12.55 16.77 4.69
CA ILE A 125 11.93 15.51 5.13
C ILE A 125 10.81 15.80 6.10
N ASN A 126 9.63 15.24 5.85
CA ASN A 126 8.41 15.47 6.63
C ASN A 126 8.28 14.45 7.78
N GLY A 127 8.68 14.83 8.98
CA GLY A 127 8.57 14.00 10.19
C GLY A 127 7.19 13.92 10.83
N LYS A 128 6.13 14.39 10.17
CA LYS A 128 4.76 14.28 10.69
C LYS A 128 4.42 12.81 11.00
N ALA A 129 3.86 12.59 12.18
CA ALA A 129 3.42 11.26 12.61
C ALA A 129 2.45 10.63 11.60
N GLY A 130 2.71 9.38 11.23
CA GLY A 130 1.90 8.61 10.28
C GLY A 130 2.21 8.87 8.80
N VAL A 131 3.17 9.75 8.47
CA VAL A 131 3.65 9.93 7.08
C VAL A 131 4.65 8.85 6.70
N MET A 132 5.60 8.54 7.58
CA MET A 132 6.54 7.41 7.45
C MET A 132 6.38 6.49 8.66
N THR A 133 6.23 5.19 8.44
CA THR A 133 5.75 4.27 9.49
C THR A 133 6.87 3.59 10.28
N GLY A 134 8.06 3.44 9.68
CA GLY A 134 9.22 2.79 10.32
C GLY A 134 10.57 3.27 9.78
N THR A 135 11.65 2.69 10.31
CA THR A 135 13.04 3.00 9.93
C THR A 135 13.31 2.79 8.44
N SER A 136 12.79 1.71 7.86
CA SER A 136 12.93 1.42 6.44
C SER A 136 12.30 2.50 5.57
N ASP A 137 11.10 2.97 5.91
CA ASP A 137 10.40 4.01 5.15
C ASP A 137 11.17 5.34 5.23
N ARG A 138 11.71 5.68 6.41
CA ARG A 138 12.49 6.91 6.64
C ARG A 138 13.79 6.92 5.84
N ILE A 139 14.51 5.80 5.84
CA ILE A 139 15.72 5.62 5.04
C ILE A 139 15.39 5.70 3.54
N SER A 140 14.37 4.96 3.09
CA SER A 140 13.96 4.92 1.69
C SER A 140 13.54 6.30 1.19
N THR A 141 12.70 7.01 1.95
CA THR A 141 12.25 8.37 1.60
C THR A 141 13.42 9.35 1.55
N THR A 142 14.35 9.28 2.51
CA THR A 142 15.54 10.16 2.50
C THR A 142 16.40 9.92 1.27
N ALA A 143 16.66 8.65 0.94
CA ALA A 143 17.45 8.29 -0.23
C ALA A 143 16.74 8.62 -1.55
N HIS A 144 15.41 8.49 -1.62
CA HIS A 144 14.58 8.94 -2.73
C HIS A 144 14.78 10.43 -3.00
N GLU A 145 14.62 11.28 -1.97
CA GLU A 145 14.74 12.73 -2.12
C GLU A 145 16.17 13.20 -2.45
N LEU A 146 17.18 12.49 -1.93
CA LEU A 146 18.58 12.71 -2.29
C LEU A 146 18.87 12.24 -3.72
N PHE A 147 18.19 11.21 -4.21
CA PHE A 147 18.39 10.75 -5.59
C PHE A 147 17.90 11.77 -6.61
N HIS A 148 16.84 12.52 -6.32
CA HIS A 148 16.47 13.67 -7.16
C HIS A 148 17.57 14.73 -7.27
N GLN A 149 18.44 14.90 -6.26
CA GLN A 149 19.62 15.79 -6.39
C GLN A 149 20.61 15.23 -7.43
N VAL A 150 20.77 13.91 -7.46
CA VAL A 150 21.63 13.22 -8.44
C VAL A 150 21.03 13.30 -9.84
N GLN A 151 19.72 13.09 -9.98
CA GLN A 151 19.02 13.24 -11.25
C GLN A 151 19.19 14.66 -11.80
N TYR A 152 19.05 15.67 -10.95
CA TYR A 152 19.28 17.06 -11.33
C TYR A 152 20.73 17.30 -11.80
N GLU A 153 21.73 16.81 -11.06
CA GLU A 153 23.15 16.99 -11.43
C GLU A 153 23.54 16.27 -12.73
N LEU A 154 23.04 15.04 -12.93
CA LEU A 154 23.35 14.25 -14.12
C LEU A 154 22.64 14.81 -15.37
N SER A 155 21.42 15.31 -15.21
CA SER A 155 20.60 15.82 -16.30
C SER A 155 20.77 17.32 -16.57
N ASP A 156 21.49 18.06 -15.72
CA ASP A 156 21.55 19.54 -15.73
C ASP A 156 20.15 20.19 -15.60
N GLY A 157 19.30 19.58 -14.77
CA GLY A 157 17.93 20.03 -14.48
C GLY A 157 16.88 19.67 -15.52
N ASN A 158 17.23 18.90 -16.56
CA ASN A 158 16.29 18.43 -17.57
C ASN A 158 15.37 17.30 -17.07
N ASP A 159 15.65 16.72 -15.91
CA ASP A 159 14.81 15.73 -15.21
C ASP A 159 13.42 16.27 -14.85
N THR A 160 13.32 17.55 -14.53
CA THR A 160 12.06 18.22 -14.16
C THR A 160 11.33 18.88 -15.34
N ASP A 161 11.86 18.77 -16.56
CA ASP A 161 11.23 19.27 -17.78
C ASP A 161 9.99 18.42 -18.14
N GLU A 162 8.99 19.03 -18.78
CA GLU A 162 7.82 18.31 -19.30
C GLU A 162 8.21 17.29 -20.37
N LYS A 163 9.36 17.44 -21.01
CA LYS A 163 9.94 16.47 -21.96
C LYS A 163 10.63 15.28 -21.31
N ALA A 164 10.84 15.28 -20.00
CA ALA A 164 11.33 14.12 -19.28
C ALA A 164 10.21 13.08 -19.08
N LEU A 165 10.61 11.86 -18.74
CA LEU A 165 9.69 10.78 -18.40
C LEU A 165 9.42 10.79 -16.89
N PHE A 166 8.30 11.38 -16.46
CA PHE A 166 7.93 11.51 -15.06
C PHE A 166 7.94 10.17 -14.29
N TRP A 167 7.44 9.09 -14.90
CA TRP A 167 7.46 7.77 -14.25
C TRP A 167 8.87 7.24 -13.98
N LEU A 168 9.84 7.58 -14.82
CA LEU A 168 11.22 7.12 -14.65
C LEU A 168 11.98 8.02 -13.68
N GLU A 169 11.63 9.30 -13.59
CA GLU A 169 12.10 10.22 -12.53
C GLU A 169 11.70 9.68 -11.14
N GLU A 170 10.40 9.51 -10.89
CA GLU A 170 9.89 9.07 -9.58
C GLU A 170 10.22 7.61 -9.28
N GLY A 171 9.97 6.70 -10.24
CA GLY A 171 10.19 5.27 -10.03
C GLY A 171 11.66 4.90 -9.86
N SER A 172 12.61 5.68 -10.43
CA SER A 172 14.04 5.47 -10.16
C SER A 172 14.47 6.02 -8.81
N ALA A 173 13.86 7.10 -8.33
CA ALA A 173 14.07 7.59 -6.97
C ALA A 173 13.57 6.59 -5.94
N ASP A 174 12.40 5.98 -6.14
CA ASP A 174 11.89 4.91 -5.28
C ASP A 174 12.71 3.62 -5.37
N TYR A 175 13.20 3.25 -6.56
CA TYR A 175 14.12 2.12 -6.72
C TYR A 175 15.41 2.32 -5.91
N ILE A 176 16.05 3.49 -6.01
CA ILE A 176 17.27 3.81 -5.26
C ILE A 176 16.96 3.94 -3.76
N GLY A 177 15.82 4.51 -3.40
CA GLY A 177 15.33 4.55 -2.01
C GLY A 177 15.25 3.15 -1.40
N ALA A 178 14.58 2.23 -2.09
CA ALA A 178 14.46 0.83 -1.67
C ALA A 178 15.82 0.12 -1.63
N ARG A 179 16.71 0.41 -2.59
CA ARG A 179 18.07 -0.16 -2.66
C ARG A 179 18.90 0.24 -1.45
N VAL A 180 18.91 1.53 -1.09
CA VAL A 180 19.62 2.06 0.07
C VAL A 180 19.01 1.53 1.37
N ALA A 181 17.68 1.48 1.46
CA ALA A 181 17.00 0.88 2.60
C ALA A 181 17.43 -0.58 2.81
N ALA A 182 17.49 -1.38 1.74
CA ALA A 182 17.93 -2.77 1.80
C ALA A 182 19.37 -2.93 2.30
N GLU A 183 20.32 -2.12 1.80
CA GLU A 183 21.73 -2.15 2.26
C GLU A 183 21.89 -1.73 3.73
N LEU A 184 21.01 -0.85 4.20
CA LEU A 184 21.04 -0.37 5.58
C LEU A 184 20.22 -1.22 6.54
N GLY A 185 19.79 -2.42 6.11
CA GLY A 185 19.08 -3.41 6.94
C GLY A 185 17.57 -3.18 7.07
N GLY A 186 17.00 -2.35 6.19
CA GLY A 186 15.56 -2.17 6.06
C GLY A 186 14.90 -3.22 5.15
N LYS A 187 13.78 -2.84 4.53
CA LYS A 187 13.02 -3.68 3.61
C LYS A 187 13.89 -4.13 2.43
N THR A 188 13.85 -5.43 2.11
CA THR A 188 14.56 -5.97 0.94
C THR A 188 13.93 -5.52 -0.37
N MET A 189 14.71 -5.48 -1.46
CA MET A 189 14.19 -5.16 -2.80
C MET A 189 13.05 -6.09 -3.23
N THR A 190 13.17 -7.38 -2.92
CA THR A 190 12.10 -8.37 -3.18
C THR A 190 10.81 -8.01 -2.44
N LYS A 191 10.90 -7.66 -1.15
CA LYS A 191 9.71 -7.26 -0.39
C LYS A 191 9.11 -5.97 -0.93
N TRP A 192 9.92 -4.97 -1.29
CA TRP A 192 9.44 -3.72 -1.88
C TRP A 192 8.61 -3.98 -3.14
N ILE A 193 9.13 -4.72 -4.11
CA ILE A 193 8.39 -4.96 -5.36
C ILE A 193 7.15 -5.83 -5.16
N LEU A 194 7.18 -6.80 -4.23
CA LEU A 194 6.00 -7.59 -3.90
C LEU A 194 4.91 -6.75 -3.21
N ASP A 195 5.30 -5.82 -2.34
CA ASP A 195 4.38 -4.86 -1.73
C ASP A 195 3.76 -3.95 -2.80
N VAL A 196 4.56 -3.42 -3.73
CA VAL A 196 4.08 -2.61 -4.89
C VAL A 196 3.06 -3.39 -5.73
N LYS A 197 3.38 -4.63 -6.13
CA LYS A 197 2.45 -5.49 -6.88
C LYS A 197 1.15 -5.73 -6.10
N THR A 198 1.26 -6.02 -4.80
CA THR A 198 0.10 -6.26 -3.94
C THR A 198 -0.77 -5.02 -3.82
N GLU A 199 -0.18 -3.84 -3.69
CA GLU A 199 -0.90 -2.58 -3.64
C GLU A 199 -1.65 -2.32 -4.95
N LEU A 200 -0.99 -2.47 -6.10
CA LEU A 200 -1.63 -2.29 -7.41
C LEU A 200 -2.75 -3.33 -7.68
N MET A 201 -2.62 -4.56 -7.17
CA MET A 201 -3.72 -5.54 -7.27
C MET A 201 -4.93 -5.14 -6.43
N ARG A 202 -4.72 -4.45 -5.31
CA ARG A 202 -5.78 -3.99 -4.39
C ARG A 202 -6.35 -2.63 -4.81
N ALA A 203 -5.56 -1.80 -5.49
CA ALA A 203 -5.95 -0.48 -5.98
C ALA A 203 -7.26 -0.56 -6.76
N PRO A 204 -8.34 0.16 -6.38
CA PRO A 204 -9.63 0.10 -7.09
C PRO A 204 -9.48 0.58 -8.54
N GLN A 205 -8.63 1.56 -8.75
CA GLN A 205 -8.23 2.11 -10.04
C GLN A 205 -6.72 2.37 -10.02
N THR A 206 -6.09 2.33 -11.19
CA THR A 206 -4.69 2.70 -11.39
C THR A 206 -4.60 3.72 -12.51
N ALA A 207 -3.56 4.54 -12.50
CA ALA A 207 -3.15 5.27 -13.70
C ALA A 207 -2.92 4.29 -14.86
N LYS A 208 -2.96 4.80 -16.09
CA LYS A 208 -2.45 4.06 -17.25
C LYS A 208 -0.99 4.41 -17.48
N PRO A 209 -0.15 3.46 -17.93
CA PRO A 209 1.26 3.74 -18.22
C PRO A 209 1.45 4.95 -19.13
N GLU A 210 0.61 5.13 -20.15
CA GLU A 210 0.70 6.24 -21.12
C GLU A 210 0.33 7.62 -20.54
N GLN A 211 -0.09 7.68 -19.27
CA GLN A 211 -0.41 8.95 -18.59
C GLN A 211 0.77 9.46 -17.75
N LEU A 212 1.88 8.69 -17.68
CA LEU A 212 2.96 8.95 -16.73
C LEU A 212 4.25 9.48 -17.38
N GLN A 213 4.19 9.99 -18.61
CA GLN A 213 5.36 10.57 -19.31
C GLN A 213 5.43 12.08 -19.08
N HIS A 214 4.75 12.84 -19.95
CA HIS A 214 4.85 14.29 -20.02
C HIS A 214 3.73 14.92 -19.19
N ASN A 215 4.06 15.27 -17.95
CA ASN A 215 3.11 15.87 -17.01
C ASN A 215 3.54 17.28 -16.64
N THR A 216 2.65 18.25 -16.92
CA THR A 216 2.73 19.61 -16.35
C THR A 216 2.74 19.54 -14.83
N LEU A 217 3.22 20.59 -14.15
CA LEU A 217 3.19 20.66 -12.69
C LEU A 217 1.78 20.45 -12.10
N ALA A 218 0.74 20.94 -12.78
CA ALA A 218 -0.65 20.74 -12.36
C ALA A 218 -1.09 19.26 -12.49
N GLN A 219 -0.67 18.57 -13.55
CA GLN A 219 -0.91 17.14 -13.73
C GLN A 219 -0.13 16.30 -12.72
N ARG A 220 1.15 16.62 -12.47
CA ARG A 220 1.96 15.98 -11.43
C ARG A 220 1.26 16.07 -10.07
N LYS A 221 0.79 17.26 -9.66
CA LYS A 221 0.02 17.45 -8.43
C LYS A 221 -1.29 16.66 -8.37
N ALA A 222 -1.96 16.44 -9.51
CA ALA A 222 -3.14 15.59 -9.56
C ALA A 222 -2.78 14.11 -9.41
N LEU A 223 -1.67 13.68 -10.02
CA LEU A 223 -1.13 12.31 -9.94
C LEU A 223 -0.56 11.96 -8.56
N MET A 224 -0.13 12.96 -7.78
CA MET A 224 0.30 12.81 -6.39
C MET A 224 -0.85 12.42 -5.44
N ARG A 225 -2.10 12.50 -5.89
CA ARG A 225 -3.22 11.98 -5.11
C ARG A 225 -3.16 10.45 -5.12
N LYS A 226 -3.41 9.85 -3.95
CA LYS A 226 -3.26 8.40 -3.72
C LYS A 226 -4.29 7.54 -4.46
N ASP A 227 -5.29 8.13 -5.10
CA ASP A 227 -6.42 7.42 -5.73
C ASP A 227 -6.03 6.66 -7.00
N LEU A 228 -4.95 7.05 -7.69
CA LEU A 228 -4.50 6.42 -8.93
C LEU A 228 -3.26 5.52 -8.76
N HIS A 229 -2.68 5.43 -7.56
CA HIS A 229 -1.47 4.64 -7.28
C HIS A 229 -0.35 4.87 -8.31
N THR A 230 -0.16 6.13 -8.70
CA THR A 230 0.76 6.54 -9.77
C THR A 230 2.20 6.13 -9.47
N TYR A 231 2.65 6.39 -8.23
CA TYR A 231 3.99 6.04 -7.78
C TYR A 231 4.21 4.53 -7.82
N GLN A 232 3.29 3.72 -7.29
CA GLN A 232 3.42 2.27 -7.36
C GLN A 232 3.46 1.75 -8.81
N LEU A 233 2.74 2.39 -9.74
CA LEU A 233 2.83 2.03 -11.15
C LEU A 233 4.19 2.42 -11.75
N ALA A 234 4.71 3.60 -11.41
CA ALA A 234 6.04 4.05 -11.79
C ALA A 234 7.15 3.14 -11.24
N ASP A 235 7.03 2.69 -9.99
CA ASP A 235 7.90 1.71 -9.34
C ASP A 235 7.92 0.40 -10.11
N LEU A 236 6.72 -0.12 -10.42
CA LEU A 236 6.59 -1.38 -11.13
C LEU A 236 7.14 -1.29 -12.56
N MET A 237 6.91 -0.17 -13.25
CA MET A 237 7.47 0.10 -14.57
C MET A 237 9.00 0.18 -14.52
N THR A 238 9.55 0.89 -13.53
CA THR A 238 11.00 1.05 -13.38
C THR A 238 11.67 -0.25 -13.01
N TRP A 239 11.12 -1.01 -12.06
CA TRP A 239 11.61 -2.34 -11.73
C TRP A 239 11.56 -3.27 -12.95
N TYR A 240 10.46 -3.26 -13.72
CA TYR A 240 10.33 -4.10 -14.91
C TYR A 240 11.35 -3.71 -15.99
N LEU A 241 11.53 -2.41 -16.25
CA LEU A 241 12.56 -1.89 -17.15
C LEU A 241 13.93 -2.40 -16.74
N LEU A 242 14.28 -2.25 -15.46
CA LEU A 242 15.61 -2.58 -14.97
C LEU A 242 15.85 -4.10 -14.97
N ASP A 243 14.90 -4.91 -14.51
CA ASP A 243 15.04 -6.37 -14.48
C ASP A 243 15.07 -7.01 -15.88
N HIS A 244 14.43 -6.38 -16.88
CA HIS A 244 14.35 -6.93 -18.24
C HIS A 244 15.39 -6.36 -19.22
N TYR A 245 15.69 -5.07 -19.14
CA TYR A 245 16.56 -4.35 -20.09
C TYR A 245 17.90 -3.90 -19.50
N ALA A 246 18.07 -3.94 -18.18
CA ALA A 246 19.28 -3.47 -17.50
C ALA A 246 19.79 -4.44 -16.43
N LYS A 247 19.44 -5.72 -16.50
CA LYS A 247 19.78 -6.70 -15.45
C LYS A 247 21.29 -6.81 -15.25
N GLY A 248 21.75 -6.57 -14.03
CA GLY A 248 23.17 -6.51 -13.66
C GLY A 248 23.87 -5.18 -13.98
N GLU A 249 23.18 -4.23 -14.62
CA GLU A 249 23.65 -2.88 -14.95
C GLU A 249 22.65 -1.80 -14.49
N GLU A 250 21.72 -2.14 -13.60
CA GLU A 250 20.50 -1.38 -13.31
C GLU A 250 20.81 0.09 -12.96
N GLU A 251 21.63 0.26 -11.93
CA GLU A 251 22.08 1.54 -11.40
C GLU A 251 22.91 2.33 -12.43
N THR A 252 23.81 1.66 -13.17
CA THR A 252 24.62 2.33 -14.20
C THR A 252 23.79 2.80 -15.39
N LYS A 253 22.74 2.07 -15.77
CA LYS A 253 21.80 2.45 -16.83
C LYS A 253 20.93 3.61 -16.41
N LEU A 254 20.49 3.68 -15.14
CA LEU A 254 19.84 4.89 -14.61
C LEU A 254 20.74 6.11 -14.74
N ALA A 255 22.01 6.00 -14.35
CA ALA A 255 22.98 7.10 -14.48
C ALA A 255 23.16 7.52 -15.95
N ALA A 256 23.25 6.54 -16.86
CA ALA A 256 23.40 6.77 -18.29
C ALA A 256 22.17 7.48 -18.88
N TYR A 257 20.96 7.11 -18.48
CA TYR A 257 19.73 7.77 -18.93
C TYR A 257 19.73 9.26 -18.59
N PHE A 258 20.00 9.63 -17.33
CA PHE A 258 19.99 11.06 -16.94
C PHE A 258 21.12 11.86 -17.61
N ARG A 259 22.30 11.25 -17.81
CA ARG A 259 23.36 11.87 -18.62
C ARG A 259 22.93 12.04 -20.08
N GLN A 260 22.23 11.06 -20.66
CA GLN A 260 21.74 11.17 -22.02
C GLN A 260 20.66 12.25 -22.12
N LEU A 261 19.78 12.36 -21.13
CA LEU A 261 18.75 13.40 -21.04
C LEU A 261 19.35 14.80 -21.06
N ARG A 262 20.52 15.00 -20.43
CA ARG A 262 21.29 16.26 -20.54
C ARG A 262 21.69 16.59 -21.97
N GLU A 263 22.10 15.59 -22.75
CA GLU A 263 22.64 15.80 -24.10
C GLU A 263 21.53 15.99 -25.15
N VAL A 264 20.42 15.25 -25.02
CA VAL A 264 19.36 15.23 -26.06
C VAL A 264 18.12 16.03 -25.69
N HIS A 265 17.92 16.37 -24.41
CA HIS A 265 16.79 17.16 -23.90
C HIS A 265 15.39 16.59 -24.25
N GLU A 266 15.32 15.28 -24.46
CA GLU A 266 14.09 14.55 -24.82
C GLU A 266 14.12 13.16 -24.17
N GLY A 267 13.14 12.88 -23.32
CA GLY A 267 13.08 11.67 -22.51
C GLY A 267 13.03 10.38 -23.33
N GLU A 268 12.25 10.36 -24.40
CA GLU A 268 12.09 9.20 -25.27
C GLU A 268 13.37 8.85 -26.02
N THR A 269 14.05 9.87 -26.56
CA THR A 269 15.34 9.69 -27.23
C THR A 269 16.40 9.20 -26.25
N ALA A 270 16.48 9.78 -25.05
CA ALA A 270 17.39 9.33 -24.00
C ALA A 270 17.11 7.89 -23.56
N PHE A 271 15.83 7.55 -23.41
CA PHE A 271 15.36 6.21 -23.05
C PHE A 271 15.75 5.18 -24.11
N ALA A 272 15.43 5.43 -25.38
CA ALA A 272 15.75 4.52 -26.48
C ALA A 272 17.26 4.28 -26.61
N GLN A 273 18.06 5.35 -26.49
CA GLN A 273 19.52 5.24 -26.58
C GLN A 273 20.15 4.50 -25.40
N THR A 274 19.55 4.57 -24.21
CA THR A 274 20.09 3.95 -23.00
C THR A 274 19.65 2.49 -22.86
N PHE A 275 18.38 2.20 -23.07
CA PHE A 275 17.78 0.89 -22.82
C PHE A 275 17.62 0.04 -24.10
N GLY A 276 17.85 0.62 -25.28
CA GLY A 276 17.81 -0.11 -26.55
C GLY A 276 16.39 -0.48 -27.01
N ILE A 277 15.36 0.18 -26.47
CA ILE A 277 13.95 -0.03 -26.83
C ILE A 277 13.22 1.31 -26.90
N GLU A 278 12.36 1.45 -27.92
CA GLU A 278 11.47 2.60 -28.06
C GLU A 278 10.41 2.63 -26.95
N LEU A 279 10.13 3.81 -26.38
CA LEU A 279 9.21 3.94 -25.25
C LEU A 279 7.82 3.33 -25.54
N GLY A 280 7.27 3.56 -26.74
CA GLY A 280 5.97 3.00 -27.12
C GLY A 280 5.95 1.46 -27.10
N SER A 281 7.05 0.82 -27.49
CA SER A 281 7.17 -0.65 -27.46
C SER A 281 7.27 -1.15 -26.02
N PHE A 282 8.05 -0.47 -25.18
CA PHE A 282 8.14 -0.76 -23.76
C PHE A 282 6.78 -0.67 -23.05
N LEU A 283 6.02 0.42 -23.27
CA LEU A 283 4.71 0.61 -22.63
C LEU A 283 3.70 -0.48 -23.04
N GLN A 284 3.73 -0.89 -24.31
CA GLN A 284 2.89 -1.98 -24.80
C GLN A 284 3.27 -3.33 -24.17
N GLU A 285 4.56 -3.65 -24.12
CA GLU A 285 5.07 -4.88 -23.52
C GLU A 285 4.76 -4.94 -22.02
N PHE A 286 5.07 -3.86 -21.28
CA PHE A 286 4.77 -3.73 -19.87
C PHE A 286 3.28 -3.92 -19.58
N SER A 287 2.40 -3.28 -20.36
CA SER A 287 0.95 -3.40 -20.17
C SER A 287 0.45 -4.82 -20.37
N GLN A 288 0.98 -5.54 -21.37
CA GLN A 288 0.64 -6.95 -21.60
C GLN A 288 1.16 -7.85 -20.48
N TRP A 289 2.42 -7.64 -20.07
CA TRP A 289 3.02 -8.37 -18.97
C TRP A 289 2.24 -8.17 -17.66
N TRP A 290 1.92 -6.92 -17.31
CA TRP A 290 1.21 -6.63 -16.07
C TRP A 290 -0.21 -7.20 -16.08
N ALA A 291 -0.91 -7.13 -17.22
CA ALA A 291 -2.22 -7.76 -17.38
C ALA A 291 -2.17 -9.29 -17.21
N ALA A 292 -1.07 -9.94 -17.64
CA ALA A 292 -0.86 -11.36 -17.42
C ALA A 292 -0.53 -11.68 -15.96
N GLU A 293 0.31 -10.88 -15.31
CA GLU A 293 0.68 -11.03 -13.90
C GLU A 293 -0.54 -10.88 -12.97
N GLN A 294 -1.47 -9.95 -13.29
CA GLN A 294 -2.74 -9.79 -12.57
C GLN A 294 -3.68 -11.00 -12.66
N GLN A 295 -3.46 -11.90 -13.62
CA GLN A 295 -4.24 -13.13 -13.79
C GLN A 295 -3.51 -14.37 -13.27
N ARG A 296 -2.25 -14.23 -12.84
CA ARG A 296 -1.43 -15.35 -12.39
C ARG A 296 -1.94 -15.85 -11.04
N PRO A 297 -2.31 -17.15 -10.90
CA PRO A 297 -2.74 -17.72 -9.63
C PRO A 297 -1.68 -17.52 -8.55
N ALA A 298 -2.13 -17.28 -7.32
CA ALA A 298 -1.22 -16.83 -6.29
C ALA A 298 -0.22 -17.91 -5.88
N VAL A 299 1.00 -17.47 -5.65
CA VAL A 299 2.10 -18.26 -5.09
C VAL A 299 2.31 -17.83 -3.64
N LEU A 300 2.29 -18.79 -2.71
CA LEU A 300 2.55 -18.55 -1.29
C LEU A 300 3.90 -19.18 -0.92
N HIS A 301 4.86 -18.35 -0.49
CA HIS A 301 6.16 -18.77 -0.02
C HIS A 301 6.14 -18.89 1.49
N PHE A 302 6.03 -20.12 2.00
CA PHE A 302 6.02 -20.36 3.43
C PHE A 302 7.43 -20.37 4.02
N GLU A 303 7.64 -19.56 5.04
CA GLU A 303 8.85 -19.50 5.84
C GLU A 303 8.52 -19.92 7.28
N ALA A 304 9.15 -20.99 7.77
CA ALA A 304 8.99 -21.43 9.15
C ALA A 304 10.12 -20.85 10.00
N ARG A 305 9.76 -20.06 11.02
CA ARG A 305 10.71 -19.58 12.02
C ARG A 305 11.10 -20.71 12.98
N GLU A 306 12.14 -20.47 13.77
CA GLU A 306 12.66 -21.44 14.73
C GLU A 306 11.55 -21.96 15.65
N GLY A 307 11.55 -23.28 15.87
CA GLY A 307 10.61 -23.96 16.77
C GLY A 307 9.18 -24.17 16.23
N VAL A 308 8.86 -23.71 15.02
CA VAL A 308 7.66 -24.15 14.30
C VAL A 308 7.71 -25.66 14.05
N ARG A 309 6.60 -26.35 14.36
CA ARG A 309 6.50 -27.82 14.27
C ARG A 309 6.77 -28.33 12.84
N SER A 310 7.56 -29.40 12.75
CA SER A 310 7.88 -30.08 11.48
C SER A 310 6.60 -30.52 10.73
N GLY A 311 6.55 -30.29 9.42
CA GLY A 311 5.44 -30.71 8.56
C GLY A 311 4.24 -29.76 8.57
N LEU A 312 4.20 -28.76 9.46
CA LEU A 312 3.14 -27.76 9.49
C LEU A 312 3.12 -26.92 8.20
N THR A 313 4.30 -26.50 7.73
CA THR A 313 4.44 -25.79 6.44
C THR A 313 3.80 -26.55 5.29
N ALA A 314 4.17 -27.82 5.10
CA ALA A 314 3.59 -28.66 4.05
C ALA A 314 2.08 -28.85 4.23
N SER A 315 1.60 -28.91 5.47
CA SER A 315 0.17 -28.98 5.76
C SER A 315 -0.56 -27.71 5.33
N LEU A 316 -0.03 -26.52 5.66
CA LEU A 316 -0.65 -25.24 5.32
C LEU A 316 -0.60 -24.97 3.81
N GLN A 317 0.50 -25.33 3.15
CA GLN A 317 0.59 -25.27 1.69
C GLN A 317 -0.53 -26.09 1.02
N ARG A 318 -0.72 -27.35 1.43
CA ARG A 318 -1.81 -28.18 0.89
C ARG A 318 -3.19 -27.56 1.12
N GLN A 319 -3.40 -26.90 2.26
CA GLN A 319 -4.66 -26.20 2.50
C GLN A 319 -4.81 -24.95 1.64
N ALA A 320 -3.72 -24.21 1.39
CA ALA A 320 -3.74 -23.08 0.48
C ALA A 320 -4.14 -23.49 -0.94
N ASP A 321 -3.54 -24.56 -1.46
CA ASP A 321 -3.84 -25.11 -2.79
C ASP A 321 -5.31 -25.57 -2.87
N ALA A 322 -5.82 -26.20 -1.82
CA ALA A 322 -7.22 -26.61 -1.72
C ALA A 322 -8.17 -25.40 -1.70
N VAL A 323 -7.80 -24.30 -1.07
CA VAL A 323 -8.56 -23.05 -1.07
C VAL A 323 -8.55 -22.39 -2.45
N GLN A 324 -7.41 -22.35 -3.15
CA GLN A 324 -7.35 -21.86 -4.53
C GLN A 324 -8.29 -22.65 -5.45
N ALA A 325 -8.32 -23.97 -5.32
CA ALA A 325 -9.22 -24.83 -6.08
C ALA A 325 -10.70 -24.58 -5.70
N LEU A 326 -10.99 -24.32 -4.42
CA LEU A 326 -12.33 -23.96 -3.97
C LEU A 326 -12.78 -22.62 -4.53
N PHE A 327 -11.93 -21.58 -4.53
CA PHE A 327 -12.23 -20.30 -5.16
C PHE A 327 -12.56 -20.46 -6.64
N ALA A 328 -11.75 -21.23 -7.38
CA ALA A 328 -12.01 -21.48 -8.80
C ALA A 328 -13.40 -22.11 -9.03
N ARG A 329 -13.77 -23.11 -8.21
CA ARG A 329 -15.09 -23.77 -8.31
C ARG A 329 -16.27 -22.90 -7.88
N ARG A 330 -16.10 -22.10 -6.82
CA ARG A 330 -17.21 -21.35 -6.19
C ARG A 330 -17.42 -19.96 -6.78
N PHE A 331 -16.32 -19.30 -7.15
CA PHE A 331 -16.30 -17.92 -7.62
C PHE A 331 -15.93 -17.80 -9.10
N GLY A 332 -15.38 -18.87 -9.71
CA GLY A 332 -14.85 -18.81 -11.08
C GLY A 332 -13.56 -18.00 -11.18
N ARG A 333 -12.86 -17.81 -10.05
CA ARG A 333 -11.67 -16.95 -9.91
C ARG A 333 -10.73 -17.52 -8.85
N GLN A 334 -9.50 -17.04 -8.83
CA GLN A 334 -8.47 -17.40 -7.85
C GLN A 334 -7.88 -16.14 -7.23
N LEU A 335 -7.25 -16.30 -6.06
CA LEU A 335 -6.36 -15.27 -5.53
C LEU A 335 -5.15 -15.19 -6.47
N CYS A 336 -4.67 -13.98 -6.78
CA CYS A 336 -3.53 -13.76 -7.68
C CYS A 336 -2.33 -13.16 -6.94
N GLY A 337 -1.14 -13.15 -7.55
CA GLY A 337 0.05 -12.49 -6.97
C GLY A 337 0.96 -13.40 -6.14
N GLU A 338 1.93 -12.81 -5.47
CA GLU A 338 2.98 -13.55 -4.75
C GLU A 338 3.09 -13.03 -3.32
N TYR A 339 3.10 -13.95 -2.36
CA TYR A 339 3.04 -13.64 -0.94
C TYR A 339 4.05 -14.44 -0.14
N GLN A 340 4.65 -13.81 0.86
CA GLN A 340 5.45 -14.48 1.88
C GLN A 340 4.55 -14.80 3.08
N VAL A 341 4.52 -16.07 3.51
CA VAL A 341 3.78 -16.51 4.69
C VAL A 341 4.76 -16.94 5.77
N VAL A 342 4.96 -16.10 6.77
CA VAL A 342 5.87 -16.36 7.88
C VAL A 342 5.11 -17.03 9.02
N LEU A 343 5.55 -18.22 9.38
CA LEU A 343 4.98 -19.00 10.47
C LEU A 343 5.81 -18.72 11.73
N SER A 344 5.14 -18.21 12.77
CA SER A 344 5.72 -17.99 14.09
C SER A 344 5.26 -19.09 15.05
N GLN A 345 6.13 -19.55 15.94
CA GLN A 345 5.80 -20.66 16.85
C GLN A 345 4.69 -20.27 17.83
N ASP A 346 4.79 -19.09 18.42
CA ASP A 346 3.91 -18.59 19.47
C ASP A 346 3.74 -17.07 19.39
N GLN A 347 3.05 -16.49 20.38
CA GLN A 347 2.79 -15.06 20.44
C GLN A 347 4.06 -14.21 20.62
N GLN A 348 5.07 -14.71 21.34
CA GLN A 348 6.31 -13.97 21.56
C GLN A 348 7.14 -13.95 20.27
N ASP A 349 7.26 -15.09 19.59
CA ASP A 349 7.90 -15.16 18.28
C ASP A 349 7.13 -14.36 17.23
N MET A 350 5.79 -14.35 17.29
CA MET A 350 4.96 -13.50 16.42
C MET A 350 5.25 -12.01 16.65
N ALA A 351 5.42 -11.54 17.88
CA ALA A 351 5.78 -10.14 18.14
C ALA A 351 7.17 -9.80 17.57
N GLN A 352 8.14 -10.73 17.63
CA GLN A 352 9.44 -10.56 16.99
C GLN A 352 9.31 -10.51 15.46
N ALA A 353 8.51 -11.40 14.88
CA ALA A 353 8.22 -11.41 13.46
C ALA A 353 7.54 -10.12 13.00
N VAL A 354 6.58 -9.60 13.78
CA VAL A 354 5.93 -8.30 13.49
C VAL A 354 6.94 -7.16 13.51
N SER A 355 7.81 -7.11 14.52
CA SER A 355 8.84 -6.07 14.58
C SER A 355 9.77 -6.13 13.36
N LEU A 356 10.19 -7.34 12.96
CA LEU A 356 11.07 -7.56 11.81
C LEU A 356 10.40 -7.27 10.45
N TYR A 357 9.22 -7.83 10.22
CA TYR A 357 8.56 -7.83 8.91
C TYR A 357 7.63 -6.64 8.69
N CYS A 358 7.20 -5.97 9.77
CA CYS A 358 6.35 -4.78 9.73
C CYS A 358 7.08 -3.51 10.15
N ASP A 359 8.35 -3.60 10.54
CA ASP A 359 9.18 -2.45 10.96
C ASP A 359 8.52 -1.64 12.08
N LEU A 360 7.91 -2.36 13.03
CA LEU A 360 7.20 -1.77 14.17
C LEU A 360 8.04 -1.82 15.44
N PRO A 361 7.96 -0.77 16.29
CA PRO A 361 8.56 -0.79 17.61
C PRO A 361 8.07 -1.98 18.46
N PRO A 362 8.91 -2.54 19.36
CA PRO A 362 8.58 -3.76 20.10
C PRO A 362 7.26 -3.73 20.87
N ASN A 363 6.88 -2.58 21.46
CA ASN A 363 5.63 -2.43 22.20
C ASN A 363 4.40 -2.51 21.27
N GLN A 364 4.44 -1.84 20.12
CA GLN A 364 3.37 -1.91 19.12
C GLN A 364 3.30 -3.31 18.49
N ALA A 365 4.45 -3.93 18.25
CA ALA A 365 4.53 -5.28 17.73
C ALA A 365 3.90 -6.31 18.69
N GLN A 366 4.12 -6.16 20.00
CA GLN A 366 3.50 -6.98 21.04
C GLN A 366 1.98 -6.80 21.08
N GLU A 367 1.49 -5.56 21.04
CA GLU A 367 0.06 -5.26 21.02
C GLU A 367 -0.62 -5.89 19.79
N LEU A 368 -0.02 -5.73 18.61
CA LEU A 368 -0.55 -6.28 17.37
C LEU A 368 -0.54 -7.81 17.36
N ALA A 369 0.54 -8.44 17.81
CA ALA A 369 0.65 -9.89 17.93
C ALA A 369 -0.33 -10.50 18.95
N ALA A 370 -0.69 -9.75 20.00
CA ALA A 370 -1.68 -10.20 20.98
C ALA A 370 -3.12 -10.19 20.45
N ALA A 371 -3.41 -9.30 19.50
CA ALA A 371 -4.78 -9.06 19.03
C ALA A 371 -5.23 -10.00 17.91
N SER A 372 -4.35 -10.80 17.30
CA SER A 372 -4.69 -11.53 16.07
C SER A 372 -3.90 -12.82 15.88
N LEU A 373 -4.55 -13.82 15.30
CA LEU A 373 -3.93 -15.08 14.87
C LEU A 373 -2.98 -14.89 13.68
N TRP A 374 -3.32 -13.95 12.80
CA TRP A 374 -2.48 -13.57 11.67
C TRP A 374 -2.46 -12.07 11.46
N ILE A 375 -1.41 -11.56 10.82
CA ILE A 375 -1.23 -10.15 10.48
C ILE A 375 -0.86 -10.07 9.00
N GLU A 376 -1.48 -9.14 8.29
CA GLU A 376 -1.19 -8.85 6.88
C GLU A 376 -0.39 -7.54 6.81
N ASN A 377 0.79 -7.56 6.19
CA ASN A 377 1.59 -6.38 5.89
C ASN A 377 2.07 -6.40 4.44
N GLY A 378 1.32 -5.74 3.56
CA GLY A 378 1.58 -5.76 2.11
C GLY A 378 1.52 -7.19 1.58
N SER A 379 2.63 -7.65 1.01
CA SER A 379 2.82 -9.00 0.49
C SER A 379 3.18 -10.06 1.55
N THR A 380 3.39 -9.65 2.81
CA THR A 380 3.77 -10.54 3.90
C THR A 380 2.57 -10.86 4.79
N ILE A 381 2.41 -12.14 5.13
CA ILE A 381 1.39 -12.64 6.06
C ILE A 381 2.11 -13.36 7.20
N LEU A 382 1.91 -12.90 8.42
CA LEU A 382 2.45 -13.52 9.63
C LEU A 382 1.37 -14.38 10.28
N ILE A 383 1.68 -15.61 10.70
CA ILE A 383 0.71 -16.53 11.32
C ILE A 383 1.28 -17.08 12.62
N ASN A 384 0.55 -16.95 13.73
CA ASN A 384 0.85 -17.66 14.98
C ASN A 384 0.38 -19.11 14.89
N THR A 385 1.33 -20.04 14.91
CA THR A 385 1.04 -21.47 14.73
C THR A 385 0.64 -22.21 16.00
N GLN A 386 0.78 -21.58 17.17
CA GLN A 386 0.37 -22.16 18.46
C GLN A 386 -1.12 -22.52 18.48
N GLN A 387 -1.95 -21.78 17.75
CA GLN A 387 -3.40 -22.02 17.70
C GLN A 387 -3.81 -22.98 16.56
N LEU A 388 -2.85 -23.59 15.87
CA LEU A 388 -3.07 -24.44 14.69
C LEU A 388 -2.72 -25.92 14.96
N ASP A 389 -3.11 -26.43 16.13
CA ASP A 389 -2.78 -27.78 16.59
C ASP A 389 -3.48 -28.88 15.81
N THR A 390 -4.73 -28.66 15.44
CA THR A 390 -5.58 -29.66 14.78
C THR A 390 -5.65 -29.44 13.27
N ASP A 391 -5.95 -30.51 12.51
CA ASP A 391 -6.24 -30.38 11.08
C ASP A 391 -7.43 -29.46 10.83
N ARG A 392 -8.45 -29.53 11.71
CA ARG A 392 -9.65 -28.69 11.63
C ARG A 392 -9.30 -27.19 11.70
N GLN A 393 -8.45 -26.78 12.66
CA GLN A 393 -7.99 -25.38 12.76
C GLN A 393 -7.22 -24.97 11.51
N ARG A 394 -6.29 -25.80 11.03
CA ARG A 394 -5.49 -25.51 9.82
C ARG A 394 -6.35 -25.33 8.57
N ILE A 395 -7.33 -26.22 8.36
CA ILE A 395 -8.27 -26.14 7.23
C ILE A 395 -9.11 -24.86 7.31
N PHE A 396 -9.68 -24.57 8.48
CA PHE A 396 -10.53 -23.40 8.68
C PHE A 396 -9.75 -22.10 8.51
N THR A 397 -8.62 -21.96 9.20
CA THR A 397 -7.80 -20.74 9.20
C THR A 397 -7.32 -20.40 7.81
N MET A 398 -6.82 -21.38 7.04
CA MET A 398 -6.37 -21.11 5.67
C MET A 398 -7.53 -20.67 4.76
N GLY A 399 -8.72 -21.25 4.93
CA GLY A 399 -9.91 -20.80 4.20
C GLY A 399 -10.29 -19.35 4.53
N ALA A 400 -10.30 -18.99 5.81
CA ALA A 400 -10.65 -17.65 6.27
C ALA A 400 -9.60 -16.60 5.86
N LEU A 401 -8.31 -16.90 6.10
CA LEU A 401 -7.19 -16.04 5.76
C LEU A 401 -7.18 -15.70 4.27
N MET A 402 -7.19 -16.71 3.40
CA MET A 402 -7.09 -16.46 1.96
C MET A 402 -8.33 -15.74 1.40
N MET A 403 -9.50 -15.93 2.02
CA MET A 403 -10.70 -15.18 1.65
C MET A 403 -10.55 -13.70 2.00
N ARG A 404 -9.91 -13.38 3.12
CA ARG A 404 -9.62 -12.01 3.53
C ARG A 404 -8.63 -11.33 2.58
N VAL A 405 -7.57 -12.04 2.17
CA VAL A 405 -6.62 -11.54 1.17
C VAL A 405 -7.32 -11.33 -0.18
N LEU A 406 -8.17 -12.28 -0.60
CA LEU A 406 -8.97 -12.17 -1.83
C LEU A 406 -9.92 -10.96 -1.77
N GLN A 407 -10.61 -10.75 -0.64
CA GLN A 407 -11.46 -9.57 -0.43
C GLN A 407 -10.66 -8.28 -0.60
N GLY A 408 -9.44 -8.20 -0.05
CA GLY A 408 -8.54 -7.07 -0.24
C GLY A 408 -8.27 -6.77 -1.72
N GLN A 409 -7.99 -7.80 -2.54
CA GLN A 409 -7.79 -7.63 -3.98
C GLN A 409 -9.07 -7.24 -4.73
N ARG A 410 -10.20 -7.86 -4.38
CA ARG A 410 -11.45 -7.71 -5.15
C ARG A 410 -12.24 -6.46 -4.81
N MET A 411 -12.21 -6.04 -3.54
CA MET A 411 -12.97 -4.88 -3.06
C MET A 411 -12.16 -3.58 -3.11
N GLY A 412 -10.83 -3.69 -3.00
CA GLY A 412 -9.96 -2.54 -2.76
C GLY A 412 -10.22 -1.89 -1.40
N ALA A 413 -10.22 -0.57 -1.36
CA ALA A 413 -10.46 0.24 -0.15
C ALA A 413 -11.74 1.09 -0.33
N PRO A 414 -12.94 0.50 -0.20
CA PRO A 414 -14.19 1.24 -0.40
C PRO A 414 -14.39 2.31 0.68
N GLU A 415 -14.99 3.45 0.30
CA GLU A 415 -15.36 4.52 1.24
C GLU A 415 -16.34 4.02 2.30
N ARG A 416 -17.24 3.11 1.90
CA ARG A 416 -18.21 2.46 2.79
C ARG A 416 -18.21 0.97 2.58
N ASN A 417 -17.95 0.22 3.64
CA ASN A 417 -18.00 -1.23 3.64
C ASN A 417 -19.21 -1.76 4.43
N VAL A 418 -19.41 -3.08 4.42
CA VAL A 418 -20.39 -3.79 5.27
C VAL A 418 -19.62 -4.81 6.11
N GLU A 419 -19.18 -4.39 7.29
CA GLU A 419 -18.17 -5.12 8.10
C GLU A 419 -18.61 -6.54 8.45
N TRP A 420 -19.85 -6.75 8.90
CA TRP A 420 -20.37 -8.09 9.19
C TRP A 420 -20.31 -9.02 7.96
N LEU A 421 -20.52 -8.50 6.75
CA LEU A 421 -20.50 -9.31 5.53
C LEU A 421 -19.07 -9.65 5.12
N VAL A 422 -18.11 -8.72 5.30
CA VAL A 422 -16.68 -8.99 5.08
C VAL A 422 -16.21 -10.10 6.00
N ARG A 423 -16.44 -9.95 7.31
CA ARG A 423 -16.05 -10.95 8.31
C ARG A 423 -16.75 -12.27 8.08
N GLY A 424 -18.07 -12.24 7.94
CA GLY A 424 -18.87 -13.43 7.69
C GLY A 424 -18.40 -14.19 6.46
N ALA A 425 -18.11 -13.51 5.35
CA ALA A 425 -17.60 -14.13 4.12
C ALA A 425 -16.24 -14.83 4.34
N GLY A 426 -15.35 -14.26 5.15
CA GLY A 426 -14.10 -14.91 5.55
C GLY A 426 -14.36 -16.22 6.31
N TYR A 427 -15.16 -16.17 7.37
CA TYR A 427 -15.41 -17.33 8.22
C TYR A 427 -16.16 -18.45 7.49
N ILE A 428 -17.16 -18.12 6.68
CA ILE A 428 -17.89 -19.16 5.92
C ILE A 428 -17.01 -19.82 4.85
N MET A 429 -15.95 -19.16 4.36
CA MET A 429 -14.97 -19.81 3.49
C MET A 429 -14.16 -20.87 4.25
N GLY A 430 -13.80 -20.58 5.51
CA GLY A 430 -13.25 -21.57 6.43
C GLY A 430 -14.21 -22.75 6.61
N VAL A 431 -15.50 -22.49 6.83
CA VAL A 431 -16.53 -23.54 6.92
C VAL A 431 -16.69 -24.33 5.62
N ALA A 432 -16.65 -23.67 4.46
CA ALA A 432 -16.73 -24.34 3.16
C ALA A 432 -15.58 -25.34 2.99
N ARG A 433 -14.37 -24.96 3.41
CA ARG A 433 -13.20 -25.85 3.40
C ARG A 433 -13.35 -27.04 4.34
N LEU A 434 -13.85 -26.81 5.56
CA LEU A 434 -14.21 -27.89 6.48
C LEU A 434 -15.22 -28.86 5.84
N GLY A 435 -16.18 -28.33 5.08
CA GLY A 435 -17.15 -29.12 4.32
C GLY A 435 -16.54 -30.03 3.27
N GLU A 436 -15.63 -29.56 2.42
CA GLU A 436 -14.99 -30.46 1.44
C GLU A 436 -14.00 -31.43 2.09
N ALA A 437 -13.52 -31.13 3.30
CA ALA A 437 -12.75 -32.06 4.12
C ALA A 437 -13.62 -33.08 4.88
N GLY A 438 -14.94 -33.04 4.73
CA GLY A 438 -15.87 -33.97 5.41
C GLY A 438 -16.12 -33.66 6.89
N LEU A 439 -15.74 -32.47 7.38
CA LEU A 439 -15.83 -32.07 8.79
C LEU A 439 -17.12 -31.33 9.14
N GLY A 440 -18.15 -31.44 8.30
CA GLY A 440 -19.47 -30.86 8.50
C GLY A 440 -19.92 -29.98 7.33
N THR A 441 -21.22 -29.99 7.06
CA THR A 441 -21.85 -29.24 5.96
C THR A 441 -22.29 -27.86 6.43
N LEU A 442 -22.39 -26.88 5.51
CA LEU A 442 -22.87 -25.54 5.85
C LEU A 442 -24.21 -25.54 6.63
N PRO A 443 -25.23 -26.37 6.28
CA PRO A 443 -26.45 -26.47 7.08
C PRO A 443 -26.25 -27.04 8.49
N GLN A 444 -25.25 -27.89 8.72
CA GLN A 444 -24.90 -28.34 10.07
C GLN A 444 -24.30 -27.19 10.90
N TYR A 445 -23.41 -26.39 10.31
CA TYR A 445 -22.87 -25.20 10.97
C TYR A 445 -23.95 -24.14 11.23
N GLN A 446 -24.86 -23.89 10.29
CA GLN A 446 -25.99 -22.97 10.51
C GLN A 446 -26.87 -23.39 11.69
N ARG A 447 -27.09 -24.69 11.90
CA ARG A 447 -27.80 -25.18 13.09
C ARG A 447 -27.01 -24.93 14.37
N ALA A 448 -25.71 -25.23 14.38
CA ALA A 448 -24.84 -24.99 15.53
C ALA A 448 -24.78 -23.50 15.90
N TRP A 449 -24.74 -22.59 14.91
CA TRP A 449 -24.80 -21.15 15.12
C TRP A 449 -26.11 -20.69 15.76
N ILE A 450 -27.25 -21.23 15.32
CA ILE A 450 -28.54 -20.95 15.95
C ILE A 450 -28.57 -21.44 17.41
N ASP A 451 -28.00 -22.61 17.68
CA ASP A 451 -27.91 -23.14 19.04
C ASP A 451 -27.01 -22.26 19.92
N ALA A 452 -25.90 -21.76 19.40
CA ALA A 452 -25.03 -20.81 20.10
C ALA A 452 -25.73 -19.47 20.39
N LEU A 453 -26.43 -18.89 19.40
CA LEU A 453 -27.24 -17.68 19.58
C LEU A 453 -28.37 -17.90 20.59
N ARG A 454 -28.94 -19.11 20.63
CA ARG A 454 -29.95 -19.48 21.64
C ARG A 454 -29.34 -19.51 23.04
N GLN A 455 -28.17 -20.11 23.21
CA GLN A 455 -27.47 -20.18 24.50
C GLN A 455 -27.06 -18.80 25.01
N ALA A 456 -26.67 -17.88 24.13
CA ALA A 456 -26.37 -16.49 24.49
C ALA A 456 -27.62 -15.72 25.01
N GLY A 457 -28.84 -16.19 24.71
CA GLY A 457 -30.10 -15.63 25.21
C GLY A 457 -30.49 -14.27 24.62
N ARG A 458 -29.59 -13.62 23.87
CA ARG A 458 -29.78 -12.34 23.19
C ARG A 458 -29.00 -12.35 21.88
N VAL A 459 -29.56 -11.75 20.83
CA VAL A 459 -29.04 -11.83 19.45
C VAL A 459 -28.56 -10.44 19.01
N PRO A 460 -27.32 -10.31 18.52
CA PRO A 460 -26.80 -9.06 17.95
C PRO A 460 -27.60 -8.59 16.72
N GLN A 461 -27.60 -7.27 16.48
CA GLN A 461 -28.20 -6.68 15.28
C GLN A 461 -27.15 -6.46 14.19
N LEU A 462 -27.48 -6.79 12.93
CA LEU A 462 -26.57 -6.62 11.80
C LEU A 462 -26.32 -5.13 11.53
N ALA A 463 -27.34 -4.27 11.67
CA ALA A 463 -27.20 -2.82 11.53
C ALA A 463 -26.16 -2.22 12.49
N GLN A 464 -25.94 -2.84 13.66
CA GLN A 464 -24.93 -2.40 14.63
C GLN A 464 -23.50 -2.80 14.20
N MET A 465 -23.37 -3.73 13.26
CA MET A 465 -22.13 -4.34 12.81
C MET A 465 -21.79 -3.98 11.35
N GLU A 466 -22.33 -2.89 10.82
CA GLU A 466 -22.02 -2.43 9.46
C GLU A 466 -20.63 -1.78 9.35
N THR A 467 -20.10 -1.24 10.45
CA THR A 467 -18.79 -0.59 10.51
C THR A 467 -17.83 -1.33 11.45
N PRO A 468 -16.50 -1.16 11.31
CA PRO A 468 -15.52 -1.74 12.23
C PRO A 468 -15.77 -1.37 13.70
N ASP A 469 -16.04 -0.09 13.98
CA ASP A 469 -16.33 0.38 15.34
C ASP A 469 -17.65 -0.16 15.88
N GLY A 470 -18.67 -0.25 15.02
CA GLY A 470 -19.96 -0.83 15.37
C GLY A 470 -19.82 -2.31 15.72
N TYR A 471 -19.04 -3.06 14.92
CA TYR A 471 -18.72 -4.45 15.18
C TYR A 471 -18.01 -4.61 16.53
N ARG A 472 -16.96 -3.81 16.79
CA ARG A 472 -16.22 -3.86 18.06
C ARG A 472 -17.12 -3.60 19.27
N LYS A 473 -17.93 -2.53 19.23
CA LYS A 473 -18.90 -2.21 20.31
C LYS A 473 -19.93 -3.33 20.52
N THR A 474 -20.32 -4.01 19.44
CA THR A 474 -21.22 -5.17 19.52
C THR A 474 -20.51 -6.36 20.17
N ALA A 475 -19.27 -6.66 19.78
CA ALA A 475 -18.46 -7.70 20.41
C ALA A 475 -18.24 -7.43 21.91
N ASP A 476 -18.00 -6.18 22.30
CA ASP A 476 -17.85 -5.76 23.71
C ASP A 476 -19.16 -5.93 24.51
N SER A 477 -20.31 -5.73 23.88
CA SER A 477 -21.63 -5.81 24.52
C SER A 477 -22.18 -7.24 24.62
N PHE A 478 -21.72 -8.14 23.75
CA PHE A 478 -22.09 -9.55 23.72
C PHE A 478 -20.85 -10.38 24.02
N THR A 479 -20.23 -10.94 22.99
CA THR A 479 -18.87 -11.47 22.92
C THR A 479 -18.44 -11.42 21.45
N ASP A 480 -17.14 -11.50 21.16
CA ASP A 480 -16.66 -11.61 19.78
C ASP A 480 -17.24 -12.84 19.06
N ASP A 481 -17.32 -13.98 19.75
CA ASP A 481 -17.95 -15.20 19.23
C ASP A 481 -19.42 -14.98 18.86
N THR A 482 -20.20 -14.33 19.72
CA THR A 482 -21.65 -14.13 19.47
C THR A 482 -21.88 -13.18 18.29
N ALA A 483 -21.08 -12.12 18.19
CA ALA A 483 -21.11 -11.20 17.05
C ALA A 483 -20.72 -11.91 15.74
N SER A 484 -19.65 -12.71 15.78
CA SER A 484 -19.14 -13.48 14.64
C SER A 484 -20.16 -14.52 14.16
N VAL A 485 -20.77 -15.27 15.08
CA VAL A 485 -21.80 -16.26 14.76
C VAL A 485 -23.00 -15.62 14.04
N MET A 486 -23.42 -14.43 14.45
CA MET A 486 -24.52 -13.72 13.78
C MET A 486 -24.11 -13.26 12.36
N ALA A 487 -22.90 -12.75 12.19
CA ALA A 487 -22.34 -12.36 10.89
C ALA A 487 -22.18 -13.56 9.93
N GLU A 488 -21.68 -14.69 10.44
CA GLU A 488 -21.54 -15.97 9.75
C GLU A 488 -22.90 -16.51 9.28
N TYR A 489 -23.88 -16.57 10.19
CA TYR A 489 -25.22 -17.04 9.87
C TYR A 489 -25.87 -16.18 8.79
N ALA A 490 -25.83 -14.85 8.94
CA ALA A 490 -26.38 -13.92 7.97
C ALA A 490 -25.70 -14.08 6.59
N THR A 491 -24.39 -14.24 6.55
CA THR A 491 -23.68 -14.46 5.29
C THR A 491 -24.03 -15.81 4.66
N ALA A 492 -24.16 -16.86 5.47
CA ALA A 492 -24.58 -18.17 4.98
C ALA A 492 -26.01 -18.16 4.41
N GLU A 493 -26.92 -17.33 4.94
CA GLU A 493 -28.25 -17.13 4.36
C GLU A 493 -28.16 -16.52 2.95
N LEU A 494 -27.25 -15.57 2.72
CA LEU A 494 -27.01 -15.03 1.38
C LEU A 494 -26.52 -16.11 0.43
N VAL A 495 -25.52 -16.89 0.85
CA VAL A 495 -24.97 -17.99 0.02
C VAL A 495 -26.01 -19.06 -0.26
N THR A 496 -26.86 -19.39 0.71
CA THR A 496 -27.92 -20.38 0.54
C THR A 496 -28.96 -19.91 -0.47
N ARG A 497 -29.27 -18.61 -0.48
CA ARG A 497 -30.31 -18.03 -1.35
C ARG A 497 -29.80 -17.67 -2.75
N TYR A 498 -28.57 -17.17 -2.85
CA TYR A 498 -28.02 -16.57 -4.07
C TYR A 498 -26.80 -17.32 -4.63
N GLY A 499 -26.35 -18.37 -3.95
CA GLY A 499 -25.17 -19.15 -4.33
C GLY A 499 -23.87 -18.51 -3.88
N TRP A 500 -22.75 -19.24 -4.02
CA TRP A 500 -21.44 -18.75 -3.59
C TRP A 500 -20.93 -17.57 -4.42
N LYS A 501 -21.20 -17.60 -5.74
CA LYS A 501 -20.74 -16.57 -6.68
C LYS A 501 -21.23 -15.16 -6.29
N SER A 502 -22.38 -15.06 -5.62
CA SER A 502 -22.93 -13.76 -5.20
C SER A 502 -22.01 -12.99 -4.25
N LEU A 503 -21.15 -13.66 -3.47
CA LEU A 503 -20.16 -12.99 -2.63
C LEU A 503 -19.07 -12.32 -3.47
N SER A 504 -18.57 -13.02 -4.49
CA SER A 504 -17.60 -12.47 -5.44
C SER A 504 -18.22 -11.31 -6.23
N ASP A 505 -19.48 -11.46 -6.66
CA ASP A 505 -20.18 -10.42 -7.42
C ASP A 505 -20.43 -9.18 -6.55
N TRP A 506 -20.72 -9.36 -5.27
CA TRP A 506 -20.80 -8.26 -4.31
C TRP A 506 -19.46 -7.54 -4.13
N GLN A 507 -18.34 -8.27 -4.01
CA GLN A 507 -17.01 -7.66 -3.89
C GLN A 507 -16.65 -6.82 -5.12
N GLU A 508 -16.93 -7.33 -6.32
CA GLU A 508 -16.71 -6.59 -7.58
C GLU A 508 -17.60 -5.36 -7.65
N ALA A 509 -18.87 -5.48 -7.24
CA ALA A 509 -19.79 -4.36 -7.18
C ALA A 509 -19.27 -3.30 -6.19
N VAL A 510 -18.78 -3.68 -5.00
CA VAL A 510 -18.19 -2.77 -3.99
C VAL A 510 -17.05 -1.96 -4.62
N ARG A 511 -16.13 -2.63 -5.31
CA ARG A 511 -15.01 -1.97 -5.99
C ARG A 511 -15.46 -0.97 -7.04
N SER A 512 -16.50 -1.31 -7.80
CA SER A 512 -17.04 -0.42 -8.85
C SER A 512 -17.82 0.78 -8.28
N THR A 513 -18.48 0.63 -7.14
CA THR A 513 -19.35 1.67 -6.56
C THR A 513 -18.67 2.50 -5.49
N GLY A 514 -17.62 2.00 -4.84
CA GLY A 514 -17.05 2.56 -3.61
C GLY A 514 -17.95 2.41 -2.38
N ASP A 515 -19.14 1.81 -2.52
CA ASP A 515 -20.19 1.75 -1.51
C ASP A 515 -20.77 0.33 -1.43
N GLY A 516 -20.47 -0.35 -0.31
CA GLY A 516 -20.89 -1.71 -0.04
C GLY A 516 -22.39 -1.90 0.16
N GLN A 517 -23.12 -0.87 0.62
CA GLN A 517 -24.58 -0.93 0.76
C GLN A 517 -25.26 -0.83 -0.61
N LYS A 518 -24.76 0.07 -1.48
CA LYS A 518 -25.22 0.17 -2.87
C LYS A 518 -24.93 -1.12 -3.64
N ALA A 519 -23.73 -1.66 -3.48
CA ALA A 519 -23.32 -2.94 -4.07
C ALA A 519 -24.21 -4.10 -3.57
N PHE A 520 -24.51 -4.13 -2.27
CA PHE A 520 -25.41 -5.12 -1.68
C PHE A 520 -26.78 -5.11 -2.36
N ARG A 521 -27.38 -3.92 -2.53
CA ARG A 521 -28.66 -3.79 -3.23
C ARG A 521 -28.58 -4.22 -4.69
N GLN A 522 -27.51 -3.88 -5.38
CA GLN A 522 -27.30 -4.25 -6.79
C GLN A 522 -27.23 -5.77 -6.99
N VAL A 523 -26.56 -6.49 -6.10
CA VAL A 523 -26.33 -7.93 -6.23
C VAL A 523 -27.48 -8.76 -5.66
N PHE A 524 -27.99 -8.38 -4.49
CA PHE A 524 -29.00 -9.18 -3.77
C PHE A 524 -30.44 -8.71 -4.01
N GLY A 525 -30.65 -7.58 -4.69
CA GLY A 525 -31.97 -7.06 -5.03
C GLY A 525 -32.80 -6.56 -3.83
N LEU A 526 -32.18 -6.41 -2.66
CA LEU A 526 -32.80 -5.94 -1.42
C LEU A 526 -31.84 -5.05 -0.63
N ASN A 527 -32.38 -4.14 0.18
CA ASN A 527 -31.54 -3.29 1.03
C ASN A 527 -31.15 -4.03 2.34
N LEU A 528 -30.13 -3.53 3.03
CA LEU A 528 -29.63 -4.15 4.27
C LEU A 528 -30.68 -4.25 5.38
N VAL A 529 -31.57 -3.26 5.50
CA VAL A 529 -32.62 -3.24 6.52
C VAL A 529 -33.63 -4.37 6.29
N ASP A 530 -34.09 -4.55 5.06
CA ASP A 530 -35.01 -5.62 4.68
C ASP A 530 -34.36 -7.00 4.86
N PHE A 531 -33.06 -7.10 4.53
CA PHE A 531 -32.29 -8.31 4.77
C PHE A 531 -32.25 -8.66 6.25
N GLU A 532 -31.85 -7.69 7.07
CA GLU A 532 -31.71 -7.87 8.51
C GLU A 532 -33.04 -8.27 9.13
N ALA A 533 -34.14 -7.59 8.79
CA ALA A 533 -35.46 -7.92 9.31
C ALA A 533 -35.84 -9.38 9.01
N ALA A 534 -35.53 -9.88 7.80
CA ALA A 534 -35.78 -11.26 7.42
C ALA A 534 -34.92 -12.26 8.22
N VAL A 535 -33.62 -11.99 8.35
CA VAL A 535 -32.67 -12.84 9.10
C VAL A 535 -33.01 -12.83 10.59
N GLN A 536 -33.21 -11.66 11.20
CA GLN A 536 -33.62 -11.52 12.60
C GLN A 536 -34.92 -12.26 12.89
N GLY A 537 -35.94 -12.08 12.04
CA GLY A 537 -37.21 -12.79 12.19
C GLY A 537 -37.03 -14.30 12.14
N LYS A 538 -36.14 -14.82 11.28
CA LYS A 538 -35.81 -16.25 11.18
C LYS A 538 -35.09 -16.74 12.44
N VAL A 539 -34.02 -16.06 12.86
CA VAL A 539 -33.24 -16.40 14.05
C VAL A 539 -34.13 -16.39 15.29
N GLN A 540 -34.92 -15.34 15.51
CA GLN A 540 -35.81 -15.23 16.67
C GLN A 540 -36.85 -16.35 16.73
N ARG A 541 -37.43 -16.75 15.60
CA ARG A 541 -38.35 -17.90 15.55
C ARG A 541 -37.64 -19.20 15.94
N GLN A 542 -36.44 -19.44 15.41
CA GLN A 542 -35.68 -20.67 15.67
C GLN A 542 -35.11 -20.72 17.10
N VAL A 543 -34.75 -19.58 17.68
CA VAL A 543 -34.33 -19.45 19.08
C VAL A 543 -35.50 -19.70 20.02
N LYS A 544 -36.72 -19.23 19.70
CA LYS A 544 -37.92 -19.40 20.54
C LYS A 544 -38.62 -20.76 20.42
N SER A 545 -38.50 -21.46 19.28
CA SER A 545 -39.31 -22.64 18.95
C SER A 545 -39.07 -23.93 19.77
N HIS A 546 -38.24 -23.92 20.82
CA HIS A 546 -37.90 -25.10 21.64
C HIS A 546 -38.04 -24.82 23.16
N ARG A 547 -38.92 -23.89 23.56
CA ARG A 547 -39.34 -23.74 24.95
C ARG A 547 -40.59 -24.53 25.23
#